data_AF-A0A834Y6A8-F1
#
_entry.id   AF-A0A834Y6A8-F1
#
_cell.length_a   1.000
_cell.length_b   1.000
_cell.length_c   1.000
_cell.angle_alpha   90.00
_cell.angle_beta   90.00
_cell.angle_gamma   90.00
#
_symmetry.space_group_name_H-M   'P 1'
#
loop_
_entity.id
_entity.type
_entity.pdbx_description
1 polymer ?
#
loop_
_entity_poly.entity_id
_entity_poly.type
_entity_poly.pdbx_seq_one_letter_code
_entity_poly.pdbx_strand_id
1 'polypeptide(L)'
;MGLADESYLTNGYLDTVIDWVPGMKDIRLKDFPSFVRTSDPSDIMLNFLKDEVERASNASAIIFNIFEALELHVLDSISSMFPPIYSVGPLQLLQDQISDNGLKNIGSNLWKEESGCLEWLDSREPNSVVYVNIGSITVMTPQHMIEFAWGLASSKKTFLWIIRPDLIMGDEAILPLEFITDTKERGMLASWCPQEQVLKHR
;
A
#
# COMPACT_ATOMS: atom_id res chain seq x y z
N MET A 1 -22.23 9.28 -2.04
CA MET A 1 -22.27 8.69 -0.70
C MET A 1 -21.54 9.66 0.20
N GLY A 2 -22.24 10.38 1.06
CA GLY A 2 -21.59 11.20 2.09
C GLY A 2 -22.00 10.69 3.46
N LEU A 3 -21.11 10.76 4.44
CA LEU A 3 -21.49 10.51 5.83
C LEU A 3 -22.33 11.70 6.30
N ALA A 4 -23.46 11.50 6.99
CA ALA A 4 -24.24 12.63 7.50
C ALA A 4 -23.72 13.12 8.87
N ASP A 5 -22.95 12.28 9.56
CA ASP A 5 -22.50 12.43 10.94
C ASP A 5 -21.18 11.66 11.16
N GLU A 6 -20.24 12.23 11.91
CA GLU A 6 -18.96 11.60 12.28
C GLU A 6 -19.16 10.33 13.14
N SER A 7 -20.28 10.22 13.86
CA SER A 7 -20.64 9.03 14.62
C SER A 7 -20.67 7.76 13.76
N TYR A 8 -20.85 7.91 12.44
CA TYR A 8 -20.89 6.80 11.49
C TYR A 8 -19.54 6.10 11.31
N LEU A 9 -18.43 6.75 11.66
CA LEU A 9 -17.11 6.15 11.62
C LEU A 9 -16.91 5.07 12.69
N THR A 10 -17.68 5.11 13.78
CA THR A 10 -17.46 4.26 14.96
C THR A 10 -18.68 3.44 15.38
N ASN A 11 -19.88 3.76 14.89
CA ASN A 11 -21.13 3.12 15.30
C ASN A 11 -21.53 1.86 14.49
N GLY A 12 -20.64 1.36 13.63
CA GLY A 12 -20.90 0.20 12.77
C GLY A 12 -21.61 0.52 11.45
N TYR A 13 -21.96 1.78 11.17
CA TYR A 13 -22.56 2.16 9.88
C TYR A 13 -21.69 1.78 8.68
N LEU A 14 -20.36 1.88 8.81
CA LEU A 14 -19.46 1.49 7.73
C LEU A 14 -19.44 -0.02 7.43
N ASP A 15 -20.05 -0.86 8.28
CA ASP A 15 -20.23 -2.29 8.02
C ASP A 15 -21.41 -2.60 7.09
N THR A 16 -22.16 -1.58 6.67
CA THR A 16 -23.24 -1.71 5.69
C THR A 16 -22.72 -2.36 4.41
N VAL A 17 -23.34 -3.49 4.03
CA VAL A 17 -23.04 -4.22 2.80
C VAL A 17 -23.53 -3.41 1.60
N ILE A 18 -22.70 -3.38 0.56
CA ILE A 18 -22.95 -2.68 -0.69
C ILE A 18 -23.14 -3.72 -1.79
N ASP A 19 -24.36 -3.83 -2.31
CA ASP A 19 -24.75 -4.83 -3.33
C ASP A 19 -25.04 -4.21 -4.70
N TRP A 20 -24.89 -2.89 -4.85
CA TRP A 20 -25.19 -2.15 -6.08
C TRP A 20 -23.95 -1.84 -6.94
N VAL A 21 -22.77 -2.39 -6.62
CA VAL A 21 -21.54 -2.18 -7.40
C VAL A 21 -21.28 -3.40 -8.29
N PRO A 22 -21.43 -3.28 -9.62
CA PRO A 22 -21.19 -4.39 -10.53
C PRO A 22 -19.75 -4.94 -10.39
N GLY A 23 -19.62 -6.26 -10.40
CA GLY A 23 -18.32 -6.94 -10.33
C GLY A 23 -17.74 -7.11 -8.92
N MET A 24 -18.27 -6.40 -7.92
CA MET A 24 -17.84 -6.49 -6.52
C MET A 24 -18.89 -7.21 -5.68
N LYS A 25 -18.49 -8.24 -4.93
CA LYS A 25 -19.35 -8.99 -4.01
C LYS A 25 -18.86 -8.83 -2.59
N ASP A 26 -19.79 -8.83 -1.64
CA ASP A 26 -19.52 -8.84 -0.19
C ASP A 26 -18.66 -7.68 0.31
N ILE A 27 -18.66 -6.55 -0.43
CA ILE A 27 -18.00 -5.33 0.00
C ILE A 27 -18.88 -4.51 0.94
N ARG A 28 -18.26 -3.79 1.86
CA ARG A 28 -18.93 -2.89 2.80
C ARG A 28 -18.53 -1.45 2.50
N LEU A 29 -19.25 -0.52 3.11
CA LEU A 29 -18.93 0.90 3.01
C LEU A 29 -17.49 1.22 3.48
N LYS A 30 -16.97 0.49 4.49
CA LYS A 30 -15.57 0.63 4.94
C LYS A 30 -14.52 0.02 4.01
N ASP A 31 -14.91 -0.63 2.92
CA ASP A 31 -13.98 -1.20 1.95
C ASP A 31 -13.77 -0.24 0.75
N PHE A 32 -14.60 0.80 0.61
CA PHE A 32 -14.40 1.89 -0.37
C PHE A 32 -13.24 2.81 0.00
N PRO A 33 -12.62 3.53 -0.95
CA PRO A 33 -11.62 4.56 -0.63
C PRO A 33 -12.12 5.55 0.43
N SER A 34 -11.30 5.88 1.43
CA SER A 34 -11.70 6.79 2.53
C SER A 34 -12.17 8.16 2.03
N PHE A 35 -11.71 8.59 0.86
CA PHE A 35 -12.10 9.84 0.21
C PHE A 35 -13.60 9.97 -0.08
N VAL A 36 -14.34 8.86 -0.20
CA VAL A 36 -15.81 8.92 -0.39
C VAL A 36 -16.57 8.95 0.94
N ARG A 37 -15.88 8.93 2.08
CA ARG A 37 -16.47 8.90 3.43
C ARG A 37 -16.47 10.28 4.07
N THR A 38 -17.01 11.26 3.36
CA THR A 38 -17.04 12.67 3.79
C THR A 38 -18.46 13.21 3.77
N SER A 39 -18.80 14.12 4.68
CA SER A 39 -20.09 14.83 4.70
C SER A 39 -20.05 16.13 3.90
N ASP A 40 -18.84 16.61 3.60
CA ASP A 40 -18.63 17.90 2.96
C ASP A 40 -18.79 17.76 1.44
N PRO A 41 -19.82 18.39 0.84
CA PRO A 41 -19.98 18.40 -0.62
C PRO A 41 -18.82 19.12 -1.34
N SER A 42 -18.03 19.92 -0.62
CA SER A 42 -16.87 20.65 -1.14
C SER A 42 -15.56 19.91 -0.89
N ASP A 43 -15.61 18.68 -0.37
CA ASP A 43 -14.42 17.87 -0.11
C ASP A 43 -13.57 17.74 -1.39
N ILE A 44 -12.30 18.12 -1.29
CA ILE A 44 -11.39 18.25 -2.43
C ILE A 44 -11.17 16.89 -3.09
N MET A 45 -10.97 15.84 -2.30
CA MET A 45 -10.64 14.51 -2.83
C MET A 45 -11.86 13.84 -3.45
N LEU A 46 -13.03 13.99 -2.84
CA LEU A 46 -14.28 13.50 -3.43
C LEU A 46 -14.56 14.17 -4.78
N ASN A 47 -14.47 15.50 -4.85
CA ASN A 47 -14.71 16.25 -6.08
C ASN A 47 -13.66 15.94 -7.15
N PHE A 48 -12.38 15.84 -6.76
CA PHE A 48 -11.32 15.42 -7.67
C PHE A 48 -11.60 14.04 -8.28
N LEU A 49 -11.95 13.03 -7.46
CA LEU A 49 -12.25 11.68 -7.95
C LEU A 49 -13.47 11.66 -8.87
N LYS A 50 -14.51 12.45 -8.56
CA LYS A 50 -15.69 12.58 -9.41
C LYS A 50 -15.31 13.13 -10.79
N ASP A 51 -14.54 14.22 -10.82
CA ASP A 51 -14.10 14.86 -12.05
C ASP A 51 -13.19 13.93 -12.88
N GLU A 52 -12.29 13.19 -12.24
CA GLU A 52 -11.42 12.21 -12.91
C GLU A 52 -12.22 11.06 -13.53
N VAL A 53 -13.26 10.57 -12.85
CA VAL A 53 -14.16 9.53 -13.40
C VAL A 53 -14.93 10.06 -14.62
N GLU A 54 -15.44 11.28 -14.55
CA GLU A 54 -16.10 11.94 -15.68
C GLU A 54 -15.13 12.11 -16.86
N ARG A 55 -13.88 12.52 -16.59
CA ARG A 55 -12.83 12.60 -17.63
C ARG A 55 -12.47 11.24 -18.22
N ALA A 56 -12.35 10.20 -17.40
CA ALA A 56 -12.02 8.84 -17.84
C ALA A 56 -13.04 8.28 -18.83
N SER A 57 -14.32 8.63 -18.67
CA SER A 57 -15.37 8.23 -19.62
C SER A 57 -15.21 8.82 -21.04
N ASN A 58 -14.43 9.90 -21.16
CA ASN A 58 -14.13 10.57 -22.43
C ASN A 58 -12.73 10.24 -22.98
N ALA A 59 -11.97 9.36 -22.32
CA ALA A 59 -10.66 8.93 -22.79
C ALA A 59 -10.76 8.06 -24.05
N SER A 60 -9.70 8.01 -24.87
CA SER A 60 -9.64 7.05 -25.99
C SER A 60 -9.52 5.60 -25.52
N ALA A 61 -8.89 5.40 -24.35
CA ALA A 61 -8.68 4.12 -23.70
C ALA A 61 -8.25 4.34 -22.24
N ILE A 62 -8.39 3.31 -21.40
CA ILE A 62 -7.91 3.28 -20.02
C ILE A 62 -6.93 2.12 -19.86
N ILE A 63 -5.77 2.36 -19.24
CA ILE A 63 -4.76 1.32 -18.99
C ILE A 63 -4.72 1.04 -17.48
N PHE A 64 -4.88 -0.24 -17.12
CA PHE A 64 -4.77 -0.70 -15.74
C PHE A 64 -3.50 -1.54 -15.56
N ASN A 65 -2.77 -1.27 -14.48
CA ASN A 65 -1.68 -2.14 -14.01
C ASN A 65 -2.26 -3.34 -13.24
N ILE A 66 -2.91 -4.23 -13.98
CA ILE A 66 -3.54 -5.46 -13.50
C ILE A 66 -3.45 -6.52 -14.59
N PHE A 67 -3.72 -7.78 -14.26
CA PHE A 67 -3.91 -8.86 -15.22
C PHE A 67 -5.31 -9.46 -15.07
N GLU A 68 -5.89 -9.90 -16.18
CA GLU A 68 -7.29 -10.30 -16.28
C GLU A 68 -7.72 -11.36 -15.26
N ALA A 69 -6.91 -12.39 -15.06
CA ALA A 69 -7.21 -13.48 -14.14
C ALA A 69 -7.31 -13.04 -12.66
N LEU A 70 -6.81 -11.85 -12.30
CA LEU A 70 -6.92 -11.32 -10.94
C LEU A 70 -8.33 -10.79 -10.65
N GLU A 71 -8.93 -10.06 -11.59
CA GLU A 71 -10.18 -9.30 -11.37
C GLU A 71 -11.12 -9.31 -12.58
N LEU A 72 -11.29 -10.47 -13.22
CA LEU A 72 -12.12 -10.63 -14.43
C LEU A 72 -13.49 -9.94 -14.33
N HIS A 73 -14.25 -10.23 -13.27
CA HIS A 73 -15.61 -9.68 -13.11
C HIS A 73 -15.64 -8.15 -12.92
N VAL A 74 -14.61 -7.58 -12.31
CA VAL A 74 -14.49 -6.12 -12.13
C VAL A 74 -14.13 -5.48 -13.47
N LEU A 75 -13.18 -6.07 -14.20
CA LEU A 75 -12.78 -5.61 -15.53
C LEU A 75 -13.95 -5.67 -16.52
N ASP A 76 -14.72 -6.77 -16.55
CA ASP A 76 -15.92 -6.89 -17.38
C ASP A 76 -16.92 -5.78 -17.06
N SER A 77 -17.15 -5.52 -15.78
CA SER A 77 -18.05 -4.47 -15.31
C SER A 77 -17.58 -3.08 -15.77
N ILE A 78 -16.30 -2.76 -15.58
CA ILE A 78 -15.71 -1.48 -16.02
C ILE A 78 -15.78 -1.34 -17.55
N SER A 79 -15.47 -2.41 -18.29
CA SER A 79 -15.48 -2.41 -19.77
C SER A 79 -16.85 -2.08 -20.35
N SER A 80 -17.93 -2.39 -19.61
CA SER A 80 -19.31 -2.08 -20.02
C SER A 80 -19.69 -0.60 -19.81
N MET A 81 -18.93 0.13 -18.99
CA MET A 81 -19.23 1.51 -18.59
C MET A 81 -18.27 2.55 -19.18
N PHE A 82 -17.06 2.14 -19.55
CA PHE A 82 -15.96 3.02 -19.97
C PHE A 82 -15.48 2.70 -21.40
N PRO A 83 -14.68 3.61 -22.01
CA PRO A 83 -13.93 3.33 -23.24
C PRO A 83 -13.06 2.07 -23.11
N PRO A 84 -12.49 1.58 -24.23
CA PRO A 84 -11.67 0.36 -24.22
C PRO A 84 -10.63 0.34 -23.10
N ILE A 85 -10.69 -0.69 -22.27
CA ILE A 85 -9.76 -0.89 -21.16
C ILE A 85 -8.69 -1.92 -21.53
N TYR A 86 -7.47 -1.72 -21.04
CA TYR A 86 -6.34 -2.60 -21.26
C TYR A 86 -5.65 -2.95 -19.95
N SER A 87 -5.61 -4.24 -19.61
CA SER A 87 -4.86 -4.77 -18.48
C SER A 87 -3.41 -5.05 -18.90
N VAL A 88 -2.47 -4.18 -18.51
CA VAL A 88 -1.04 -4.23 -18.93
C VAL A 88 -0.15 -4.47 -17.71
N GLY A 89 -0.61 -5.30 -16.77
CA GLY A 89 0.10 -5.60 -15.54
C GLY A 89 0.45 -7.10 -15.37
N PRO A 90 1.18 -7.43 -14.30
CA PRO A 90 1.83 -6.49 -13.39
C PRO A 90 3.10 -5.88 -14.02
N LEU A 91 3.21 -4.55 -14.01
CA LEU A 91 4.30 -3.82 -14.68
C LEU A 91 5.71 -4.29 -14.27
N GLN A 92 5.89 -4.70 -13.02
CA GLN A 92 7.15 -5.23 -12.50
C GLN A 92 7.65 -6.47 -13.27
N LEU A 93 6.77 -7.39 -13.66
CA LEU A 93 7.17 -8.57 -14.45
C LEU A 93 7.47 -8.24 -15.91
N LEU A 94 6.87 -7.16 -16.43
CA LEU A 94 7.13 -6.68 -17.78
C LEU A 94 8.47 -5.95 -17.86
N GLN A 95 8.84 -5.23 -16.80
CA GLN A 95 10.13 -4.55 -16.69
C GLN A 95 11.30 -5.54 -16.77
N ASP A 96 11.21 -6.70 -16.11
CA ASP A 96 12.23 -7.76 -16.14
C ASP A 96 12.54 -8.28 -17.57
N GLN A 97 11.63 -8.06 -18.52
CA GLN A 97 11.76 -8.53 -19.92
C GLN A 97 12.43 -7.50 -20.84
N ILE A 98 12.63 -6.26 -20.37
CA ILE A 98 13.22 -5.19 -21.17
C ILE A 98 14.73 -5.38 -21.27
N SER A 99 15.22 -5.62 -22.49
CA SER A 99 16.65 -5.86 -22.76
C SER A 99 17.48 -4.59 -22.94
N ASP A 100 16.85 -3.41 -22.93
CA ASP A 100 17.54 -2.13 -23.09
C ASP A 100 18.28 -1.74 -21.81
N ASN A 101 19.61 -1.88 -21.86
CA ASN A 101 20.49 -1.52 -20.75
C ASN A 101 20.43 -0.02 -20.38
N GLY A 102 20.02 0.85 -21.30
CA GLY A 102 19.86 2.29 -21.04
C GLY A 102 18.73 2.61 -20.06
N LEU A 103 17.75 1.70 -19.93
CA LEU A 103 16.59 1.87 -19.05
C LEU A 103 16.82 1.30 -17.64
N LYS A 104 17.93 0.58 -17.40
CA LYS A 104 18.23 -0.04 -16.10
C LYS A 104 18.40 0.95 -14.94
N ASN A 105 18.74 2.20 -15.26
CA ASN A 105 18.87 3.26 -14.26
C ASN A 105 17.53 3.95 -13.94
N ILE A 106 16.46 3.62 -14.66
CA ILE A 106 15.11 4.11 -14.40
C ILE A 106 14.46 3.18 -13.37
N GLY A 107 14.48 3.62 -12.11
CA GLY A 107 13.81 2.93 -11.01
C GLY A 107 12.49 3.59 -10.64
N SER A 108 11.58 2.83 -10.03
CA SER A 108 10.32 3.34 -9.46
C SER A 108 10.45 3.62 -7.97
N ASN A 109 11.56 4.23 -7.56
CA ASN A 109 11.86 4.54 -6.16
C ASN A 109 11.70 6.01 -5.87
N LEU A 110 11.03 6.30 -4.76
CA LEU A 110 10.85 7.66 -4.26
C LEU A 110 12.02 8.10 -3.35
N TRP A 111 12.84 7.16 -2.87
CA TRP A 111 13.98 7.43 -1.98
C TRP A 111 15.19 6.59 -2.32
N LYS A 112 16.33 7.02 -1.78
CA LYS A 112 17.60 6.32 -1.91
C LYS A 112 17.55 4.98 -1.17
N GLU A 113 17.74 3.90 -1.89
CA GLU A 113 17.75 2.55 -1.33
C GLU A 113 19.00 2.28 -0.49
N GLU A 114 18.82 1.54 0.60
CA GLU A 114 19.90 0.98 1.40
C GLU A 114 20.08 -0.51 1.04
N SER A 115 21.17 -0.83 0.34
CA SER A 115 21.45 -2.21 -0.12
C SER A 115 21.81 -3.17 1.01
N GLY A 116 22.21 -2.66 2.18
CA GLY A 116 22.57 -3.49 3.34
C GLY A 116 21.45 -4.42 3.81
N CYS A 117 20.19 -4.13 3.45
CA CYS A 117 19.06 -5.03 3.72
C CYS A 117 19.26 -6.40 3.06
N LEU A 118 19.79 -6.44 1.84
CA LEU A 118 20.00 -7.69 1.10
C LEU A 118 21.11 -8.53 1.73
N GLU A 119 22.25 -7.90 2.07
CA GLU A 119 23.35 -8.57 2.76
C GLU A 119 22.93 -9.15 4.11
N TRP A 120 22.04 -8.45 4.83
CA TRP A 120 21.48 -8.95 6.07
C TRP A 120 20.53 -10.13 5.85
N LEU A 121 19.71 -10.11 4.78
CA LEU A 121 18.81 -11.20 4.41
C LEU A 121 19.58 -12.46 3.96
N ASP A 122 20.72 -12.32 3.28
CA ASP A 122 21.59 -13.43 2.88
C ASP A 122 22.05 -14.29 4.07
N SER A 123 22.09 -13.71 5.27
CA SER A 123 22.47 -14.40 6.52
C SER A 123 21.31 -15.10 7.23
N ARG A 124 20.10 -15.08 6.68
CA ARG A 124 18.88 -15.62 7.30
C ARG A 124 18.40 -16.87 6.59
N GLU A 125 17.69 -17.71 7.32
CA GLU A 125 17.08 -18.90 6.75
C GLU A 125 15.96 -18.53 5.76
N PRO A 126 15.76 -19.30 4.68
CA PRO A 126 14.71 -19.04 3.71
C PRO A 126 13.32 -18.97 4.34
N ASN A 127 12.48 -18.04 3.87
CA ASN A 127 11.11 -17.81 4.35
C ASN A 127 11.00 -17.58 5.88
N SER A 128 12.07 -17.12 6.55
CA SER A 128 12.09 -16.94 8.01
C SER A 128 11.90 -15.50 8.49
N VAL A 129 11.98 -14.54 7.56
CA VAL A 129 11.96 -13.10 7.86
C VAL A 129 10.60 -12.49 7.52
N VAL A 130 10.03 -11.73 8.47
CA VAL A 130 8.86 -10.89 8.23
C VAL A 130 9.32 -9.56 7.64
N TYR A 131 8.91 -9.26 6.41
CA TYR A 131 9.11 -7.94 5.82
C TYR A 131 7.97 -6.99 6.18
N VAL A 132 8.31 -5.79 6.64
CA VAL A 132 7.35 -4.76 7.03
C VAL A 132 7.69 -3.45 6.31
N ASN A 133 6.74 -2.95 5.53
CA ASN A 133 6.80 -1.63 4.93
C ASN A 133 5.38 -1.07 4.76
N ILE A 134 5.12 0.15 5.22
CA ILE A 134 3.81 0.82 5.13
C ILE A 134 3.80 1.84 3.97
N GLY A 135 4.81 1.76 3.11
CA GLY A 135 4.89 2.55 1.90
C GLY A 135 5.40 3.96 2.14
N SER A 136 5.06 4.81 1.19
CA SER A 136 5.72 6.09 0.91
C SER A 136 5.06 7.29 1.59
N ILE A 137 3.73 7.25 1.70
CA ILE A 137 2.91 8.42 2.05
C ILE A 137 2.28 8.27 3.44
N THR A 138 2.10 7.04 3.90
CA THR A 138 1.36 6.77 5.13
C THR A 138 2.16 7.18 6.36
N VAL A 139 1.54 8.02 7.19
CA VAL A 139 2.06 8.47 8.49
C VAL A 139 1.42 7.63 9.59
N MET A 140 2.24 7.13 10.50
CA MET A 140 1.79 6.39 11.69
C MET A 140 1.80 7.31 12.91
N THR A 141 0.79 7.20 13.78
CA THR A 141 0.81 7.89 15.07
C THR A 141 1.89 7.28 15.97
N PRO A 142 2.47 8.04 16.92
CA PRO A 142 3.44 7.50 17.87
C PRO A 142 2.91 6.27 18.62
N GLN A 143 1.62 6.28 19.00
CA GLN A 143 0.99 5.15 19.68
C GLN A 143 0.96 3.90 18.81
N HIS A 144 0.51 3.98 17.56
CA HIS A 144 0.49 2.83 16.66
C HIS A 144 1.91 2.29 16.40
N MET A 145 2.91 3.17 16.36
CA MET A 145 4.31 2.76 16.20
C MET A 145 4.82 1.95 17.38
N ILE A 146 4.51 2.38 18.60
CA ILE A 146 4.87 1.66 19.82
C ILE A 146 4.20 0.29 19.85
N GLU A 147 2.90 0.21 19.55
CA GLU A 147 2.17 -1.06 19.49
C GLU A 147 2.74 -2.00 18.42
N PHE A 148 3.09 -1.47 17.24
CA PHE A 148 3.67 -2.26 16.16
C PHE A 148 5.05 -2.80 16.55
N ALA A 149 5.89 -1.97 17.17
CA ALA A 149 7.20 -2.36 17.69
C ALA A 149 7.07 -3.49 18.72
N TRP A 150 6.16 -3.35 19.69
CA TRP A 150 5.93 -4.39 20.68
C TRP A 150 5.33 -5.67 20.10
N GLY A 151 4.49 -5.56 19.07
CA GLY A 151 3.99 -6.70 18.30
C GLY A 151 5.13 -7.49 17.65
N LEU A 152 6.06 -6.81 16.97
CA LEU A 152 7.24 -7.44 16.37
C LEU A 152 8.17 -8.07 17.41
N ALA A 153 8.45 -7.36 18.51
CA ALA A 153 9.27 -7.88 19.61
C ALA A 153 8.64 -9.13 20.26
N SER A 154 7.32 -9.12 20.46
CA SER A 154 6.59 -10.21 21.11
C SER A 154 6.38 -11.42 20.19
N SER A 155 6.36 -11.23 18.86
CA SER A 155 6.22 -12.32 17.90
C SER A 155 7.39 -13.32 17.92
N LYS A 156 8.55 -12.89 18.43
CA LYS A 156 9.83 -13.62 18.40
C LYS A 156 10.28 -14.06 16.99
N LYS A 157 9.68 -13.52 15.92
CA LYS A 157 10.09 -13.73 14.51
C LYS A 157 11.15 -12.74 14.05
N THR A 158 12.10 -13.21 13.26
CA THR A 158 13.06 -12.34 12.57
C THR A 158 12.32 -11.38 11.65
N PHE A 159 12.72 -10.10 11.60
CA PHE A 159 12.01 -9.10 10.79
C PHE A 159 12.93 -8.06 10.17
N LEU A 160 12.55 -7.58 8.99
CA LEU A 160 13.08 -6.37 8.35
C LEU A 160 11.97 -5.34 8.32
N TRP A 161 12.14 -4.22 9.03
CA TRP A 161 11.16 -3.15 9.08
C TRP A 161 11.72 -1.88 8.46
N ILE A 162 11.10 -1.46 7.36
CA ILE A 162 11.34 -0.17 6.73
C ILE A 162 10.56 0.88 7.51
N ILE A 163 11.30 1.70 8.25
CA ILE A 163 10.75 2.75 9.10
C ILE A 163 11.32 4.09 8.67
N ARG A 164 10.44 5.08 8.57
CA ARG A 164 10.77 6.45 8.16
C ARG A 164 10.60 7.39 9.36
N PRO A 165 11.68 7.68 10.11
CA PRO A 165 11.59 8.56 11.27
C PRO A 165 11.01 9.95 10.95
N ASP A 166 11.21 10.42 9.72
CA ASP A 166 10.74 11.70 9.20
C ASP A 166 9.25 11.74 8.86
N LEU A 167 8.59 10.57 8.73
CA LEU A 167 7.15 10.46 8.46
C LEU A 167 6.34 10.17 9.73
N ILE A 168 6.89 10.50 10.90
CA ILE A 168 6.21 10.29 12.18
C ILE A 168 5.73 11.64 12.70
N MET A 169 4.45 11.71 13.08
CA MET A 169 3.84 12.95 13.55
C MET A 169 4.30 13.23 14.99
N GLY A 170 5.14 14.25 15.18
CA GLY A 170 5.66 14.72 16.48
C GLY A 170 7.17 14.50 16.64
N ASP A 171 7.84 15.43 17.34
CA ASP A 171 9.31 15.52 17.49
C ASP A 171 9.97 14.37 18.29
N GLU A 172 9.23 13.33 18.70
CA GLU A 172 9.69 12.34 19.71
C GLU A 172 9.48 10.87 19.32
N ALA A 173 9.50 10.53 18.04
CA ALA A 173 9.32 9.13 17.65
C ALA A 173 10.63 8.34 17.63
N ILE A 174 11.18 8.08 18.81
CA ILE A 174 12.26 7.12 19.00
C ILE A 174 11.60 5.82 19.45
N LEU A 175 11.72 4.77 18.64
CA LEU A 175 11.34 3.41 19.03
C LEU A 175 11.88 3.12 20.45
N PRO A 176 11.10 2.45 21.34
CA PRO A 176 11.56 2.21 22.71
C PRO A 176 12.95 1.57 22.75
N LEU A 177 13.83 2.04 23.63
CA LEU A 177 15.19 1.52 23.70
C LEU A 177 15.21 0.03 24.06
N GLU A 178 14.22 -0.40 24.85
CA GLU A 178 13.96 -1.78 25.22
C GLU A 178 13.61 -2.63 24.00
N PHE A 179 12.85 -2.08 23.03
CA PHE A 179 12.56 -2.76 21.77
C PHE A 179 13.83 -2.97 20.94
N ILE A 180 14.66 -1.93 20.80
CA ILE A 180 15.93 -2.02 20.05
C ILE A 180 16.82 -3.08 20.69
N THR A 181 16.87 -3.11 22.03
CA THR A 181 17.68 -4.07 22.78
C THR A 181 17.15 -5.51 22.67
N ASP A 182 15.84 -5.74 22.84
CA ASP A 182 15.22 -7.09 22.75
C ASP A 182 15.32 -7.70 21.35
N THR A 183 15.33 -6.84 20.31
CA THR A 183 15.27 -7.29 18.91
C THR A 183 16.62 -7.28 18.19
N LYS A 184 17.70 -6.81 18.83
CA LYS A 184 19.01 -6.57 18.20
C LYS A 184 19.53 -7.71 17.30
N GLU A 185 19.36 -8.96 17.71
CA GLU A 185 19.91 -10.13 16.99
C GLU A 185 18.98 -10.64 15.86
N ARG A 186 17.75 -10.15 15.81
CA ARG A 186 16.63 -10.70 15.02
C ARG A 186 15.85 -9.65 14.23
N GLY A 187 16.09 -8.37 14.46
CA GLY A 187 15.46 -7.25 13.76
C GLY A 187 16.49 -6.48 12.94
N MET A 188 16.09 -6.04 11.76
CA MET A 188 16.77 -4.98 11.02
C MET A 188 15.80 -3.83 10.77
N LEU A 189 16.28 -2.62 11.05
CA LEU A 189 15.60 -1.37 10.74
C LEU A 189 16.36 -0.68 9.61
N ALA A 190 15.65 -0.16 8.61
CA ALA A 190 16.23 0.61 7.52
C ALA A 190 15.29 1.75 7.13
N SER A 191 15.83 2.85 6.57
CA SER A 191 14.98 3.96 6.13
C SER A 191 14.30 3.67 4.80
N TRP A 192 14.99 2.97 3.90
CA TRP A 192 14.45 2.51 2.63
C TRP A 192 15.22 1.29 2.13
N CYS A 193 14.64 0.48 1.24
CA CYS A 193 15.27 -0.73 0.73
C CYS A 193 14.95 -0.94 -0.76
N PRO A 194 15.74 -1.75 -1.48
CA PRO A 194 15.34 -2.27 -2.79
C PRO A 194 14.20 -3.28 -2.64
N GLN A 195 12.97 -2.77 -2.49
CA GLN A 195 11.79 -3.54 -2.06
C GLN A 195 11.52 -4.75 -2.96
N GLU A 196 11.67 -4.60 -4.27
CA GLU A 196 11.47 -5.71 -5.21
C GLU A 196 12.47 -6.85 -4.96
N GLN A 197 13.74 -6.53 -4.74
CA GLN A 197 14.78 -7.51 -4.45
C GLN A 197 14.56 -8.18 -3.09
N VAL A 198 14.12 -7.41 -2.08
CA VAL A 198 13.75 -7.93 -0.76
C VAL A 198 12.58 -8.91 -0.87
N LEU A 199 11.54 -8.59 -1.63
CA LEU A 199 10.37 -9.46 -1.82
C LEU A 199 10.67 -10.71 -2.65
N LYS A 200 11.64 -10.64 -3.59
CA LYS A 200 12.14 -11.78 -4.38
C LYS A 200 13.18 -12.62 -3.62
N HIS A 201 13.64 -12.17 -2.45
CA HIS A 201 14.64 -12.88 -1.65
C HIS A 201 14.11 -14.23 -1.15
N ARG A 202 14.99 -15.21 -1.04
CA ARG A 202 14.65 -16.56 -0.56
C ARG A 202 14.46 -16.62 0.94
#